data_AF-A0AA46YMQ8-F1
#
_entry.id   AF-A0AA46YMQ8-F1
#
_cell.length_a   1.000
_cell.length_b   1.000
_cell.length_c   1.000
_cell.angle_alpha   90.00
_cell.angle_beta   90.00
_cell.angle_gamma   90.00
#
_symmetry.space_group_name_H-M   'P 1'
#
loop_
_entity.id
_entity.type
_entity.pdbx_description
1 polymer ?
#
loop_
_entity_poly.entity_id
_entity_poly.type
_entity_poly.pdbx_seq_one_letter_code
_entity_poly.pdbx_strand_id
1 'polypeptide(L)'
;MILGYCVVLFGEALMSLAGLSYLGLGAQPPSSDWGLMVSEGQLPLIQGSLLPSLAPGAAIALTVVAVNVVGVRLADRLGVDRP
;
A
#
# COMPACT_ATOMS: atom_id res chain seq x y z
N MET A 1 -3.78 -9.91 -20.58
CA MET A 1 -4.91 -9.29 -19.84
C MET A 1 -5.09 -9.78 -18.40
N ILE A 2 -5.13 -11.10 -18.10
CA ILE A 2 -5.38 -11.61 -16.73
C ILE A 2 -4.36 -11.08 -15.70
N LEU A 3 -3.07 -11.08 -16.03
CA LEU A 3 -2.02 -10.63 -15.11
C LEU A 3 -2.15 -9.14 -14.75
N GLY A 4 -2.48 -8.28 -15.72
CA GLY A 4 -2.72 -6.85 -15.45
C GLY A 4 -3.90 -6.64 -14.49
N TYR A 5 -4.98 -7.41 -14.65
CA TYR A 5 -6.12 -7.35 -13.73
C TYR A 5 -5.75 -7.81 -12.31
N CYS A 6 -4.96 -8.88 -12.17
CA CYS A 6 -4.46 -9.32 -10.85
C CYS A 6 -3.62 -8.24 -10.14
N VAL A 7 -2.81 -7.49 -10.89
CA VAL A 7 -1.98 -6.42 -10.35
C VAL A 7 -2.81 -5.24 -9.85
N VAL A 8 -3.87 -4.87 -10.59
CA VAL A 8 -4.83 -3.85 -10.15
C VAL A 8 -5.60 -4.30 -8.91
N LEU A 9 -6.10 -5.54 -8.89
CA LEU A 9 -6.78 -6.11 -7.73
C LEU A 9 -5.89 -6.18 -6.49
N PHE A 10 -4.60 -6.49 -6.66
CA PHE A 10 -3.65 -6.45 -5.56
C PHE A 10 -3.54 -5.05 -4.95
N GLY A 11 -3.44 -4.02 -5.79
CA GLY A 11 -3.40 -2.63 -5.33
C GLY A 11 -4.66 -2.23 -4.55
N GLU A 12 -5.84 -2.62 -5.05
CA GLU A 12 -7.13 -2.39 -4.38
C GLU A 12 -7.21 -3.09 -3.01
N ALA A 13 -6.83 -4.38 -2.96
CA ALA A 13 -6.82 -5.16 -1.74
C ALA A 13 -5.87 -4.57 -0.69
N LEU A 14 -4.68 -4.13 -1.11
CA LEU A 14 -3.70 -3.49 -0.22
C LEU A 14 -4.22 -2.16 0.34
N MET A 15 -4.83 -1.32 -0.51
CA MET A 15 -5.46 -0.08 -0.08
C MET A 15 -6.60 -0.32 0.93
N SER A 16 -7.43 -1.33 0.66
CA SER A 16 -8.54 -1.71 1.55
C SER A 16 -8.02 -2.21 2.90
N LEU A 17 -6.98 -3.06 2.89
CA LEU A 17 -6.33 -3.54 4.11
C LEU A 17 -5.71 -2.39 4.91
N ALA A 18 -4.99 -1.49 4.26
CA ALA A 18 -4.42 -0.31 4.90
C ALA A 18 -5.51 0.59 5.52
N GLY A 19 -6.65 0.77 4.83
CA GLY A 19 -7.80 1.51 5.34
C GLY A 19 -8.43 0.84 6.57
N LEU A 20 -8.58 -0.48 6.57
CA LEU A 20 -9.06 -1.24 7.73
C LEU A 20 -8.09 -1.13 8.92
N SER A 21 -6.77 -1.24 8.68
CA SER A 21 -5.76 -1.05 9.72
C SER A 21 -5.74 0.36 10.28
N TYR A 22 -5.94 1.37 9.43
CA TYR A 22 -6.09 2.76 9.83
C TYR A 22 -7.31 2.98 10.76
N LEU A 23 -8.42 2.27 10.52
CA LEU A 23 -9.59 2.25 11.41
C LEU A 23 -9.38 1.46 12.71
N GLY A 24 -8.20 0.87 12.93
CA GLY A 24 -7.88 0.06 14.11
C GLY A 24 -8.37 -1.39 14.05
N LEU A 25 -8.81 -1.85 12.87
CA LEU A 25 -9.20 -3.26 12.62
C LEU A 25 -8.02 -4.12 12.14
N GLY A 26 -6.82 -3.55 12.13
CA GLY A 26 -5.57 -4.20 11.71
C GLY A 26 -4.85 -4.92 12.84
N ALA A 27 -3.56 -5.20 12.63
CA ALA A 27 -2.74 -5.82 13.67
C ALA A 27 -2.53 -4.85 14.84
N GLN A 28 -2.71 -5.33 16.08
CA GLN A 28 -2.57 -4.48 17.27
C GLN A 28 -1.09 -4.18 17.60
N PRO A 29 -0.78 -3.04 18.24
CA PRO A 29 0.57 -2.76 18.73
C PRO A 29 1.06 -3.90 19.64
N PRO A 30 2.34 -4.30 19.60
CA PRO A 30 3.52 -3.64 19.02
C PRO A 30 3.80 -4.03 17.55
N SER A 31 2.81 -4.54 16.81
CA SER A 31 3.01 -4.91 15.40
C SER A 31 3.33 -3.69 14.52
N SER A 32 4.20 -3.88 13.53
CA SER A 32 4.56 -2.85 12.55
C SER A 32 3.55 -2.80 11.40
N ASP A 33 2.30 -2.48 11.73
CA ASP A 33 1.24 -2.28 10.74
C ASP A 33 1.26 -0.84 10.21
N TRP A 34 1.58 -0.67 8.92
CA TRP A 34 1.72 0.65 8.31
C TRP A 34 0.41 1.44 8.30
N GLY A 35 -0.74 0.78 8.16
CA GLY A 35 -2.04 1.47 8.17
C GLY A 35 -2.37 2.02 9.56
N LEU A 36 -2.06 1.25 10.61
CA LEU A 36 -2.20 1.70 12.00
C LEU A 36 -1.20 2.82 12.33
N MET A 37 0.05 2.73 11.87
CA MET A 37 1.05 3.78 12.08
C MET A 37 0.62 5.12 11.45
N VAL A 38 -0.12 5.11 10.33
CA VAL A 38 -0.69 6.32 9.73
C VAL A 38 -1.74 6.96 10.66
N SER A 39 -2.59 6.16 11.31
CA SER A 39 -3.62 6.67 12.23
C SER A 39 -3.01 7.18 13.54
N GLU A 40 -2.05 6.46 14.12
CA GLU A 40 -1.29 6.91 15.29
C GLU A 40 -0.51 8.21 15.01
N GLY A 41 -0.06 8.39 13.76
CA GLY A 41 0.63 9.60 13.30
C GLY A 41 -0.23 10.87 13.26
N GLN A 42 -1.54 10.80 13.47
CA GLN A 42 -2.43 11.99 13.47
C GLN A 42 -2.15 12.96 14.62
N LEU A 43 -1.91 12.46 15.83
CA LEU A 43 -1.56 13.33 16.96
C LEU A 43 -0.22 14.04 16.73
N PRO A 44 0.87 13.34 16.36
CA PRO A 44 2.14 13.96 15.99
C PRO A 44 2.02 14.98 14.87
N LEU A 45 1.18 14.73 13.85
CA LEU A 45 0.91 15.68 12.77
C LEU A 45 0.38 17.01 13.30
N ILE A 46 -0.59 16.97 14.20
CA ILE A 46 -1.18 18.15 14.84
C ILE A 46 -0.14 18.87 15.72
N GLN A 47 0.80 18.12 16.30
CA GLN A 47 1.91 18.65 17.10
C GLN A 47 3.10 19.17 16.25
N GLY A 48 2.98 19.16 14.91
CA GLY A 48 3.99 19.67 13.98
C GLY A 48 5.03 18.64 13.53
N SER A 49 4.91 17.38 13.95
CA SER A 49 5.76 16.28 13.50
C SER A 49 5.10 15.52 12.35
N LEU A 50 5.55 15.81 11.12
CA LEU A 50 4.99 15.21 9.90
C LEU A 50 5.49 13.78 9.62
N LEU A 51 6.71 13.48 10.04
CA LEU A 51 7.41 12.22 9.74
C LEU A 51 6.66 10.94 10.18
N PRO A 52 6.06 10.86 11.38
CA PRO A 52 5.44 9.62 11.88
C PRO A 52 4.26 9.13 11.05
N SER A 53 3.49 10.04 10.44
CA SER A 53 2.36 9.68 9.57
C SER A 53 2.77 9.59 8.10
N LEU A 54 3.68 10.46 7.65
CA LEU A 54 4.09 10.53 6.25
C LEU A 54 4.92 9.32 5.82
N ALA A 55 5.81 8.82 6.68
CA ALA A 55 6.67 7.69 6.38
C ALA A 55 5.89 6.40 6.03
N PRO A 56 4.94 5.92 6.86
CA PRO A 56 4.16 4.73 6.53
C PRO A 56 3.21 4.96 5.34
N GLY A 57 2.63 6.16 5.20
CA GLY A 57 1.80 6.50 4.03
C GLY A 57 2.59 6.45 2.71
N ALA A 58 3.81 6.99 2.71
CA ALA A 58 4.71 6.93 1.56
C ALA A 58 5.15 5.49 1.26
N ALA A 59 5.40 4.68 2.28
CA ALA A 59 5.74 3.27 2.11
C ALA A 59 4.63 2.49 1.40
N ILE A 60 3.36 2.65 1.84
CA ILE A 60 2.20 2.03 1.19
C ILE A 60 2.12 2.45 -0.29
N ALA A 61 2.21 3.76 -0.57
CA ALA A 61 2.14 4.28 -1.92
C ALA A 61 3.26 3.74 -2.82
N LEU A 62 4.50 3.71 -2.32
CA LEU A 62 5.65 3.17 -3.05
C LEU A 62 5.50 1.67 -3.32
N THR A 63 4.97 0.89 -2.37
CA THR A 63 4.70 -0.53 -2.56
C THR A 63 3.67 -0.75 -3.68
N VAL A 64 2.57 -0.01 -3.68
CA VAL A 64 1.55 -0.11 -4.74
C VAL A 64 2.16 0.23 -6.10
N VAL A 65 2.92 1.32 -6.21
CA VAL A 65 3.56 1.72 -7.47
C VAL A 65 4.59 0.69 -7.93
N ALA A 66 5.45 0.20 -7.03
CA ALA A 66 6.48 -0.78 -7.35
C ALA A 66 5.86 -2.08 -7.86
N VAL A 67 4.84 -2.62 -7.18
CA VAL A 67 4.15 -3.83 -7.62
C VAL A 67 3.41 -3.61 -8.94
N ASN A 68 2.77 -2.45 -9.13
CA ASN A 68 2.15 -2.12 -10.41
C ASN A 68 3.15 -2.10 -11.57
N VAL A 69 4.25 -1.38 -11.41
CA VAL A 69 5.29 -1.26 -12.44
C VAL A 69 5.95 -2.61 -12.73
N VAL A 70 6.31 -3.37 -11.69
CA VAL A 70 6.90 -4.71 -11.86
C VAL A 70 5.91 -5.66 -12.50
N GLY A 71 4.63 -5.61 -12.11
CA GLY A 71 3.57 -6.45 -12.66
C GLY A 71 3.35 -6.21 -14.15
N VAL A 72 3.29 -4.95 -14.57
CA VAL A 72 3.21 -4.57 -16.00
C VAL A 72 4.45 -5.05 -16.75
N ARG A 73 5.66 -4.73 -16.25
CA ARG A 73 6.93 -5.16 -16.86
C ARG A 73 7.06 -6.68 -17.00
N LEU A 74 6.56 -7.42 -16.01
CA LEU A 74 6.56 -8.88 -16.03
C LEU A 74 5.53 -9.43 -17.03
N ALA A 75 4.35 -8.81 -17.11
CA ALA A 75 3.34 -9.15 -18.11
C ALA A 75 3.86 -8.99 -19.54
N ASP A 76 4.55 -7.88 -19.81
CA ASP A 76 5.19 -7.62 -21.10
C ASP A 76 6.23 -8.71 -21.42
N ARG A 77 7.08 -9.07 -20.45
CA ARG A 77 8.14 -10.08 -20.63
C ARG A 77 7.64 -11.50 -20.83
N LEU A 78 6.51 -11.85 -20.21
CA LEU A 78 5.89 -13.16 -20.37
C LEU A 78 5.20 -13.32 -21.73
N GLY A 79 5.28 -12.31 -22.61
CA GLY A 79 4.65 -12.38 -23.93
C GLY A 79 3.13 -12.46 -23.82
N VAL A 80 2.57 -11.97 -22.71
CA VAL A 80 1.11 -11.77 -22.55
C VAL A 80 0.63 -10.57 -23.39
N ASP A 81 1.47 -10.12 -24.33
CA ASP A 81 1.05 -9.48 -25.57
C ASP A 81 1.46 -10.34 -26.75
N ARG A 82 0.54 -11.22 -27.17
CA ARG A 82 0.20 -11.46 -28.58
C ARG A 82 -1.27 -11.86 -28.67
N PRO A 83 -2.13 -11.12 -29.40
CA PRO A 83 -3.10 -11.78 -30.26
C PRO A 83 -2.37 -12.59 -31.35
#